data_AF-H8KMG0-F1
#
_entry.id   AF-H8KMG0-F1
#
_cell.length_a   1.000
_cell.length_b   1.000
_cell.length_c   1.000
_cell.angle_alpha   90.00
_cell.angle_beta   90.00
_cell.angle_gamma   90.00
#
_symmetry.space_group_name_H-M   'P 1'
#
loop_
_entity.id
_entity.type
_entity.pdbx_description
1 polymer ?
#
loop_
_entity_poly.entity_id
_entity_poly.type
_entity_poly.pdbx_seq_one_letter_code
_entity_poly.pdbx_strand_id
1 'polypeptide(L)'
;MKNLFLLIVLPIILTGSSSSVIISKESLQTKAPSSIPLCYGFSIDMADTSRPALYNGLGMHHLKVSTKNDFAAKYFNQGIILYYGFNHPEAYRSFKEAARLDPEMAMAYWGQALSMGPNINMPMDPTKTEEVYQLVQKALSLKGKSTETEQAYIDAIAKRYSKDPKADRVQLDKDYAAAMKLVKEKYPSDLDALTLYAESLMDIHPWDFWTAEGKPKPWTNEIVETLETVLKKDPSHVGANHFYIHAVEASDKPGRGLASADRLQTLVPGAGHLVHMPSHIYVQTGQYDKGSSVNREAISVDTKSLKDGMKSVAYPEHNIHFLYTTLALEGKSKEALANARLLQKSIPPEFLDDPLFSGYAQHLYSTYYFAMVRFGLWDDILKEKAPAEKYKYLQGLYHYAKGMAYVKTNKPDSVLKEHSELLGLIAAKEMQELAIWQTNTASKLLQIAADVLEGEFYAAKKDYSKALLPLQKAIKQEDALVYNEPFDWPNPVRNNYGAILLENNRFTEAESVYNKALKKYPDNGWSLFGLYQTLKAENKTSEAEIIKKRYDKAFANSDLKLTSSRF
;
A
#
# COMPACT_ATOMS: atom_id res chain seq x y z
N MET A 1 -51.36 44.54 -53.27
CA MET A 1 -52.39 43.59 -52.83
C MET A 1 -51.84 42.19 -53.07
N LYS A 2 -51.72 41.23 -52.14
CA LYS A 2 -52.06 41.07 -50.72
C LYS A 2 -51.07 40.03 -50.17
N ASN A 3 -50.64 40.20 -48.91
CA ASN A 3 -49.95 39.19 -48.12
C ASN A 3 -50.88 38.01 -47.80
N LEU A 4 -50.34 36.79 -47.70
CA LEU A 4 -50.82 35.79 -46.76
C LEU A 4 -49.71 34.80 -46.38
N PHE A 5 -49.46 34.69 -45.07
CA PHE A 5 -48.59 33.72 -44.41
C PHE A 5 -49.20 32.31 -44.44
N LEU A 6 -48.36 31.27 -44.53
CA LEU A 6 -48.60 30.01 -43.83
C LEU A 6 -47.26 29.42 -43.37
N LEU A 7 -47.27 28.92 -42.14
CA LEU A 7 -46.15 28.50 -41.28
C LEU A 7 -46.27 26.97 -41.07
N ILE A 8 -45.21 26.32 -40.52
CA ILE A 8 -45.15 24.97 -39.89
C ILE A 8 -44.73 23.81 -40.84
N VAL A 9 -43.83 22.87 -40.54
CA VAL A 9 -42.84 22.57 -39.48
C VAL A 9 -41.83 21.59 -40.12
N LEU A 10 -40.51 21.76 -39.91
CA LEU A 10 -39.48 20.73 -40.21
C LEU A 10 -39.24 19.85 -38.97
N PRO A 11 -39.14 18.52 -39.11
CA PRO A 11 -38.73 17.65 -38.02
C PRO A 11 -37.20 17.70 -37.86
N ILE A 12 -36.73 18.10 -36.69
CA ILE A 12 -35.34 17.95 -36.25
C ILE A 12 -35.15 16.49 -35.83
N ILE A 13 -34.38 15.72 -36.60
CA ILE A 13 -33.88 14.42 -36.19
C ILE A 13 -32.71 14.66 -35.23
N LEU A 14 -32.96 14.53 -33.93
CA LEU A 14 -31.93 14.44 -32.89
C LEU A 14 -31.40 13.00 -32.86
N THR A 15 -30.28 12.74 -33.54
CA THR A 15 -29.50 11.52 -33.29
C THR A 15 -28.64 11.74 -32.04
N GLY A 16 -29.00 11.06 -30.95
CA GLY A 16 -28.16 10.98 -29.76
C GLY A 16 -26.89 10.17 -30.06
N SER A 17 -25.75 10.85 -30.11
CA SER A 17 -24.44 10.21 -30.18
C SER A 17 -24.02 9.77 -28.78
N SER A 18 -24.06 8.47 -28.50
CA SER A 18 -23.30 7.85 -27.42
C SER A 18 -21.82 8.09 -27.69
N SER A 19 -21.20 8.98 -26.90
CA SER A 19 -19.75 9.20 -26.95
C SER A 19 -19.07 7.98 -26.32
N SER A 20 -18.73 7.00 -27.16
CA SER A 20 -17.79 5.94 -26.78
C SER A 20 -16.39 6.56 -26.75
N VAL A 21 -15.74 6.47 -25.59
CA VAL A 21 -14.31 6.77 -25.49
C VAL A 21 -13.57 5.67 -26.24
N ILE A 22 -13.07 5.99 -27.43
CA ILE A 22 -12.19 5.08 -28.19
C ILE A 22 -10.80 5.21 -27.56
N ILE A 23 -10.45 4.26 -26.68
CA ILE A 23 -9.04 4.03 -26.35
C ILE A 23 -8.41 3.44 -27.63
N SER A 24 -7.57 4.21 -28.30
CA SER A 24 -6.86 3.74 -29.49
C SER A 24 -6.04 2.49 -29.12
N LYS A 25 -6.32 1.35 -29.77
CA LYS A 25 -5.60 0.07 -29.61
C LYS A 25 -4.13 0.13 -30.05
N GLU A 26 -3.64 1.25 -30.57
CA GLU A 26 -2.25 1.40 -30.99
C GLU A 26 -1.32 1.64 -29.80
N SER A 27 -0.47 0.63 -29.56
CA SER A 27 0.71 0.58 -28.70
C SER A 27 0.49 0.58 -27.18
N LEU A 28 0.07 -0.57 -26.65
CA LEU A 28 0.46 -1.06 -25.32
C LEU A 28 1.97 -1.45 -25.30
N GLN A 29 2.84 -0.56 -25.78
CA GLN A 29 4.30 -0.68 -25.76
C GLN A 29 4.91 0.46 -24.93
N THR A 30 4.37 0.69 -23.74
CA THR A 30 5.17 1.29 -22.68
C THR A 30 5.93 0.16 -22.01
N LYS A 31 7.27 0.28 -21.92
CA LYS A 31 8.22 -0.73 -21.40
C LYS A 31 7.99 -1.07 -19.92
N ALA A 32 6.85 -1.64 -19.57
CA ALA A 32 6.77 -2.44 -18.36
C ALA A 32 7.63 -3.69 -18.57
N PRO A 33 8.48 -4.10 -17.62
CA PRO A 33 9.21 -5.36 -17.74
C PRO A 33 8.22 -6.50 -17.98
N SER A 34 8.48 -7.34 -18.99
CA SER A 34 7.59 -8.43 -19.41
C SER A 34 7.37 -9.49 -18.33
N SER A 35 8.24 -9.52 -17.33
CA SER A 35 8.18 -10.34 -16.13
C SER A 35 9.19 -9.81 -15.10
N ILE A 36 8.80 -9.79 -13.81
CA ILE A 36 9.77 -9.77 -12.71
C ILE A 36 10.16 -11.22 -12.45
N PRO A 37 11.46 -11.57 -12.37
CA PRO A 37 11.86 -12.93 -12.03
C PRO A 37 11.32 -13.30 -10.66
N LEU A 38 10.47 -14.32 -10.63
CA LEU A 38 9.88 -14.90 -9.41
C LEU A 38 11.01 -15.60 -8.62
N CYS A 39 11.57 -14.92 -7.64
CA CYS A 39 12.48 -15.52 -6.65
C CYS A 39 11.84 -15.36 -5.27
N TYR A 40 10.83 -16.17 -4.96
CA TYR A 40 10.13 -16.10 -3.69
C TYR A 40 10.44 -17.31 -2.80
N GLY A 41 11.05 -17.02 -1.65
CA GLY A 41 10.84 -17.76 -0.42
C GLY A 41 10.24 -16.75 0.56
N PHE A 42 8.94 -16.88 0.86
CA PHE A 42 8.24 -15.94 1.77
C PHE A 42 8.63 -16.13 3.24
N SER A 43 9.26 -17.26 3.55
CA SER A 43 9.90 -17.50 4.81
C SER A 43 11.41 -17.42 4.64
N ILE A 44 12.07 -17.04 5.72
CA ILE A 44 13.51 -17.19 5.86
C ILE A 44 13.82 -18.68 5.72
N ASP A 45 14.36 -19.07 4.57
CA ASP A 45 14.82 -20.43 4.32
C ASP A 45 16.15 -20.66 5.05
N MET A 46 16.05 -21.22 6.26
CA MET A 46 17.22 -21.53 7.06
C MET A 46 18.08 -22.65 6.46
N ALA A 47 17.52 -23.48 5.58
CA ALA A 47 18.28 -24.50 4.86
C ALA A 47 19.09 -23.91 3.69
N ASP A 48 18.84 -22.65 3.31
CA ASP A 48 19.67 -21.96 2.33
C ASP A 48 21.10 -21.80 2.86
N THR A 49 22.02 -22.47 2.19
CA THR A 49 23.47 -22.43 2.47
C THR A 49 24.22 -21.56 1.46
N SER A 50 23.52 -20.95 0.50
CA SER A 50 24.13 -20.10 -0.50
C SER A 50 24.65 -18.81 0.14
N ARG A 51 25.88 -18.45 -0.23
CA ARG A 51 26.53 -17.24 0.25
C ARG A 51 25.90 -16.01 -0.42
N PRO A 52 25.41 -15.02 0.35
CA PRO A 52 24.92 -13.77 -0.23
C PRO A 52 26.08 -12.97 -0.84
N ALA A 53 25.80 -12.25 -1.92
CA ALA A 53 26.73 -11.26 -2.46
C ALA A 53 26.85 -10.07 -1.50
N LEU A 54 27.95 -9.31 -1.62
CA LEU A 54 27.99 -7.95 -1.08
C LEU A 54 27.40 -7.01 -2.11
N TYR A 55 26.21 -6.48 -1.84
CA TYR A 55 25.47 -5.67 -2.80
C TYR A 55 25.97 -4.23 -2.82
N ASN A 56 26.04 -3.64 -4.02
CA ASN A 56 26.35 -2.23 -4.18
C ASN A 56 25.11 -1.37 -3.89
N GLY A 57 25.33 -0.10 -3.54
CA GLY A 57 24.24 0.86 -3.37
C GLY A 57 23.46 0.74 -2.06
N LEU A 58 23.96 0.00 -1.07
CA LEU A 58 23.33 -0.10 0.25
C LEU A 58 23.64 1.08 1.20
N GLY A 59 24.19 2.19 0.68
CA GLY A 59 24.53 3.35 1.50
C GLY A 59 25.71 3.09 2.44
N MET A 60 25.80 3.91 3.50
CA MET A 60 26.95 3.95 4.42
C MET A 60 26.56 3.70 5.89
N HIS A 61 25.31 3.33 6.16
CA HIS A 61 24.85 3.00 7.52
C HIS A 61 25.66 1.83 8.05
N HIS A 62 26.08 1.91 9.30
CA HIS A 62 26.80 0.83 9.96
C HIS A 62 26.51 0.86 11.45
N LEU A 63 26.20 -0.32 12.00
CA LEU A 63 26.12 -0.52 13.44
C LEU A 63 27.46 -1.13 13.88
N LYS A 64 28.19 -0.41 14.73
CA LYS A 64 29.53 -0.83 15.17
C LYS A 64 29.42 -2.11 16.02
N VAL A 65 30.23 -3.10 15.67
CA VAL A 65 30.23 -4.43 16.30
C VAL A 65 31.62 -4.97 16.59
N SER A 66 31.72 -5.82 17.61
CA SER A 66 32.93 -6.48 18.08
C SER A 66 33.28 -7.66 17.17
N THR A 67 34.10 -7.38 16.16
CA THR A 67 34.76 -8.40 15.34
C THR A 67 36.10 -7.88 14.86
N LYS A 68 37.04 -8.78 14.60
CA LYS A 68 38.32 -8.48 13.93
C LYS A 68 38.30 -8.90 12.46
N ASN A 69 37.20 -9.49 11.99
CA ASN A 69 37.06 -9.96 10.62
C ASN A 69 36.32 -8.90 9.79
N ASP A 70 37.06 -8.20 8.92
CA ASP A 70 36.52 -7.13 8.08
C ASP A 70 35.35 -7.58 7.20
N PHE A 71 35.36 -8.83 6.72
CA PHE A 71 34.26 -9.36 5.92
C PHE A 71 33.03 -9.69 6.78
N ALA A 72 33.22 -10.20 8.00
CA ALA A 72 32.10 -10.40 8.93
C ALA A 72 31.43 -9.05 9.26
N ALA A 73 32.21 -8.00 9.51
CA ALA A 73 31.68 -6.65 9.72
C ALA A 73 30.91 -6.11 8.50
N LYS A 74 31.41 -6.32 7.27
CA LYS A 74 30.71 -5.92 6.03
C LYS A 74 29.37 -6.63 5.87
N TYR A 75 29.32 -7.94 6.07
CA TYR A 75 28.08 -8.70 5.99
C TYR A 75 27.10 -8.33 7.10
N PHE A 76 27.58 -8.06 8.31
CA PHE A 76 26.74 -7.56 9.40
C PHE A 76 26.12 -6.19 9.04
N ASN A 77 26.91 -5.26 8.51
CA ASN A 77 26.41 -3.94 8.11
C ASN A 77 25.41 -4.02 6.95
N GLN A 78 25.67 -4.88 5.96
CA GLN A 78 24.68 -5.19 4.93
C GLN A 78 23.38 -5.75 5.56
N GLY A 79 23.51 -6.66 6.52
CA GLY A 79 22.38 -7.24 7.24
C GLY A 79 21.52 -6.17 7.93
N ILE A 80 22.12 -5.25 8.68
CA ILE A 80 21.35 -4.22 9.39
C ILE A 80 20.69 -3.21 8.43
N ILE A 81 21.34 -2.86 7.32
CA ILE A 81 20.73 -2.01 6.29
C ILE A 81 19.51 -2.71 5.67
N LEU A 82 19.64 -3.99 5.32
CA LEU A 82 18.55 -4.76 4.72
C LEU A 82 17.42 -5.03 5.71
N TYR A 83 17.73 -5.21 7.00
CA TYR A 83 16.74 -5.27 8.08
C TYR A 83 15.94 -3.96 8.13
N TYR A 84 16.63 -2.82 8.19
CA TYR A 84 15.97 -1.52 8.11
C TYR A 84 15.24 -1.28 6.79
N GLY A 85 15.59 -1.97 5.71
CA GLY A 85 14.84 -1.95 4.45
C GLY A 85 13.74 -3.02 4.36
N PHE A 86 13.38 -3.64 5.48
CA PHE A 86 12.44 -4.76 5.59
C PHE A 86 12.74 -5.99 4.71
N ASN A 87 13.92 -6.09 4.11
CA ASN A 87 14.35 -7.31 3.42
C ASN A 87 14.93 -8.32 4.43
N HIS A 88 14.06 -8.84 5.30
CA HIS A 88 14.42 -9.73 6.40
C HIS A 88 15.12 -11.03 5.95
N PRO A 89 14.74 -11.70 4.85
CA PRO A 89 15.48 -12.90 4.43
C PRO A 89 16.90 -12.62 3.95
N GLU A 90 17.12 -11.55 3.20
CA GLU A 90 18.48 -11.21 2.79
C GLU A 90 19.30 -10.66 3.96
N ALA A 91 18.66 -9.95 4.91
CA ALA A 91 19.28 -9.55 6.17
C ALA A 91 19.75 -10.77 6.96
N TYR A 92 18.89 -11.77 7.16
CA TYR A 92 19.22 -13.03 7.81
C TYR A 92 20.38 -13.74 7.11
N ARG A 93 20.36 -13.89 5.78
CA ARG A 93 21.45 -14.52 5.01
C ARG A 93 22.78 -13.78 5.23
N SER A 94 22.74 -12.45 5.28
CA SER A 94 23.92 -11.62 5.52
C SER A 94 24.46 -11.81 6.94
N PHE A 95 23.61 -11.82 7.97
CA PHE A 95 24.02 -12.10 9.34
C PHE A 95 24.54 -13.54 9.53
N LYS A 96 23.92 -14.52 8.85
CA LYS A 96 24.37 -15.91 8.83
C LYS A 96 25.77 -16.05 8.22
N GLU A 97 26.05 -15.33 7.13
CA GLU A 97 27.39 -15.30 6.53
C GLU A 97 28.41 -14.60 7.44
N ALA A 98 28.02 -13.53 8.15
CA ALA A 98 28.87 -12.92 9.16
C ALA A 98 29.24 -13.92 10.28
N ALA A 99 28.27 -14.70 10.78
CA ALA A 99 28.50 -15.74 11.77
C ALA A 99 29.36 -16.90 11.25
N ARG A 100 29.30 -17.22 9.95
CA ARG A 100 30.18 -18.23 9.33
C ARG A 100 31.63 -17.75 9.29
N LEU A 101 31.85 -16.46 9.03
CA LEU A 101 33.17 -15.83 8.93
C LEU A 101 33.79 -15.54 10.31
N ASP A 102 32.96 -15.21 11.30
CA ASP A 102 33.35 -15.04 12.70
C ASP A 102 32.34 -15.73 13.62
N PRO A 103 32.56 -17.02 13.95
CA PRO A 103 31.66 -17.79 14.81
C PRO A 103 31.59 -17.31 16.27
N GLU A 104 32.43 -16.37 16.67
CA GLU A 104 32.45 -15.80 18.02
C GLU A 104 31.75 -14.43 18.09
N MET A 105 31.31 -13.91 16.94
CA MET A 105 30.58 -12.64 16.82
C MET A 105 29.14 -12.79 17.31
N ALA A 106 28.91 -12.50 18.60
CA ALA A 106 27.59 -12.63 19.22
C ALA A 106 26.49 -11.86 18.46
N MET A 107 26.82 -10.66 17.95
CA MET A 107 25.89 -9.81 17.22
C MET A 107 25.43 -10.44 15.88
N ALA A 108 26.23 -11.30 15.24
CA ALA A 108 25.80 -12.00 14.03
C ALA A 108 24.66 -13.00 14.30
N TYR A 109 24.62 -13.60 15.49
CA TYR A 109 23.50 -14.45 15.92
C TYR A 109 22.30 -13.62 16.39
N TRP A 110 22.56 -12.49 17.06
CA TRP A 110 21.52 -11.50 17.38
C TRP A 110 20.81 -10.99 16.12
N GLY A 111 21.54 -10.64 15.06
CA GLY A 111 20.96 -10.11 13.82
C GLY A 111 20.13 -11.15 13.06
N GLN A 112 20.56 -12.43 13.10
CA GLN A 112 19.75 -13.54 12.60
C GLN A 112 18.42 -13.64 13.38
N ALA A 113 18.46 -13.60 14.71
CA ALA A 113 17.25 -13.62 15.54
C ALA A 113 16.35 -12.40 15.28
N LEU A 114 16.94 -11.21 15.18
CA LEU A 114 16.24 -9.95 14.89
C LEU A 114 15.45 -10.04 13.57
N SER A 115 16.08 -10.53 12.52
CA SER A 115 15.45 -10.66 11.18
C SER A 115 14.28 -11.65 11.17
N MET A 116 14.22 -12.56 12.14
CA MET A 116 13.14 -13.55 12.28
C MET A 116 12.03 -13.09 13.24
N GLY A 117 12.14 -11.89 13.82
CA GLY A 117 11.05 -11.25 14.57
C GLY A 117 9.97 -10.66 13.66
N PRO A 118 8.87 -10.16 14.25
CA PRO A 118 7.89 -9.39 13.51
C PRO A 118 8.46 -8.03 13.08
N ASN A 119 7.77 -7.40 12.14
CA ASN A 119 7.80 -5.96 11.90
C ASN A 119 6.35 -5.46 11.80
N ILE A 120 6.15 -4.17 11.51
CA ILE A 120 4.80 -3.59 11.37
C ILE A 120 3.92 -4.25 10.29
N ASN A 121 4.54 -4.86 9.26
CA ASN A 121 3.86 -5.47 8.12
C ASN A 121 3.57 -6.96 8.35
N MET A 122 4.41 -7.62 9.14
CA MET A 122 4.50 -9.07 9.19
C MET A 122 4.66 -9.59 10.62
N PRO A 123 3.76 -10.46 11.10
CA PRO A 123 3.98 -11.16 12.36
C PRO A 123 5.15 -12.14 12.25
N MET A 124 5.69 -12.56 13.39
CA MET A 124 6.66 -13.65 13.45
C MET A 124 6.03 -14.96 12.96
N ASP A 125 6.76 -15.71 12.14
CA ASP A 125 6.39 -17.09 11.77
C ASP A 125 6.50 -18.01 13.01
N PRO A 126 5.39 -18.54 13.54
CA PRO A 126 5.41 -19.37 14.74
C PRO A 126 6.17 -20.69 14.53
N THR A 127 6.30 -21.16 13.28
CA THR A 127 7.04 -22.40 12.95
C THR A 127 8.55 -22.27 13.16
N LYS A 128 9.06 -21.05 13.37
CA LYS A 128 10.50 -20.76 13.56
C LYS A 128 10.90 -20.53 15.02
N THR A 129 9.99 -20.71 15.96
CA THR A 129 10.19 -20.32 17.37
C THR A 129 11.40 -21.00 18.01
N GLU A 130 11.58 -22.30 17.81
CA GLU A 130 12.68 -23.05 18.40
C GLU A 130 14.04 -22.59 17.84
N GLU A 131 14.13 -22.38 16.53
CA GLU A 131 15.38 -22.00 15.88
C GLU A 131 15.79 -20.57 16.25
N VAL A 132 14.84 -19.63 16.32
CA VAL A 132 15.13 -18.28 16.81
C VAL A 132 15.59 -18.31 18.26
N TYR A 133 14.95 -19.13 19.10
CA TYR A 133 15.39 -19.30 20.48
C TYR A 133 16.84 -19.81 20.55
N GLN A 134 17.22 -20.79 19.71
CA GLN A 134 18.59 -21.31 19.66
C GLN A 134 19.61 -20.25 19.21
N LEU A 135 19.27 -19.40 18.25
CA LEU A 135 20.11 -18.26 17.83
C LEU A 135 20.35 -17.27 18.98
N VAL A 136 19.31 -16.97 19.75
CA VAL A 136 19.39 -16.12 20.94
C VAL A 136 20.28 -16.77 22.01
N GLN A 137 20.12 -18.06 22.29
CA GLN A 137 20.99 -18.77 23.24
C GLN A 137 22.46 -18.76 22.78
N LYS A 138 22.69 -18.89 21.47
CA LYS A 138 24.04 -18.78 20.91
C LYS A 138 24.62 -17.38 21.11
N ALA A 139 23.85 -16.32 20.85
CA ALA A 139 24.25 -14.94 21.12
C ALA A 139 24.57 -14.72 22.61
N LEU A 140 23.71 -15.20 23.52
CA LEU A 140 23.92 -15.12 24.97
C LEU A 140 25.22 -15.83 25.41
N SER A 141 25.51 -17.01 24.85
CA SER A 141 26.73 -17.76 25.18
C SER A 141 28.03 -17.04 24.78
N LEU A 142 27.96 -16.16 23.76
CA LEU A 142 29.09 -15.38 23.25
C LEU A 142 29.13 -13.95 23.79
N LYS A 143 28.10 -13.51 24.50
CA LYS A 143 27.89 -12.14 24.97
C LYS A 143 29.11 -11.55 25.70
N GLY A 144 29.82 -12.35 26.50
CA GLY A 144 31.01 -11.91 27.25
C GLY A 144 32.18 -11.43 26.38
N LYS A 145 32.16 -11.67 25.07
CA LYS A 145 33.15 -11.20 24.09
C LYS A 145 32.76 -9.88 23.42
N SER A 146 31.60 -9.33 23.78
CA SER A 146 31.01 -8.13 23.16
C SER A 146 31.13 -6.91 24.08
N THR A 147 31.03 -5.71 23.52
CA THR A 147 30.95 -4.45 24.26
C THR A 147 29.68 -4.36 25.10
N GLU A 148 29.66 -3.54 26.15
CA GLU A 148 28.47 -3.40 27.02
C GLU A 148 27.18 -3.01 26.28
N THR A 149 27.28 -2.26 25.19
CA THR A 149 26.13 -1.88 24.35
C THR A 149 25.59 -3.09 23.59
N GLU A 150 26.45 -3.89 22.96
CA GLU A 150 26.08 -5.16 22.31
C GLU A 150 25.48 -6.16 23.30
N GLN A 151 26.03 -6.25 24.51
CA GLN A 151 25.47 -7.10 25.55
C GLN A 151 24.04 -6.70 25.90
N ALA A 152 23.74 -5.40 25.93
CA ALA A 152 22.40 -4.89 26.20
C ALA A 152 21.41 -5.23 25.07
N TYR A 153 21.82 -5.15 23.80
CA TYR A 153 21.00 -5.62 22.68
C TYR A 153 20.68 -7.11 22.76
N ILE A 154 21.67 -7.93 23.11
CA ILE A 154 21.53 -9.39 23.28
C ILE A 154 20.59 -9.70 24.43
N ASP A 155 20.74 -9.00 25.57
CA ASP A 155 19.86 -9.18 26.73
C ASP A 155 18.42 -8.73 26.44
N ALA A 156 18.25 -7.67 25.64
CA ALA A 156 16.93 -7.22 25.22
C ALA A 156 16.25 -8.23 24.31
N ILE A 157 16.91 -8.69 23.24
CA ILE A 157 16.29 -9.66 22.31
C ILE A 157 16.00 -11.00 22.97
N ALA A 158 16.74 -11.37 24.03
CA ALA A 158 16.46 -12.56 24.81
C ALA A 158 15.11 -12.52 25.54
N LYS A 159 14.51 -11.33 25.72
CA LYS A 159 13.14 -11.18 26.23
C LYS A 159 12.07 -11.45 25.16
N ARG A 160 12.44 -11.33 23.88
CA ARG A 160 11.51 -11.52 22.76
C ARG A 160 11.24 -13.00 22.45
N TYR A 161 12.05 -13.93 22.92
CA TYR A 161 11.94 -15.33 22.51
C TYR A 161 11.99 -16.29 23.70
N SER A 162 11.11 -17.28 23.68
CA SER A 162 10.98 -18.30 24.71
C SER A 162 11.11 -19.69 24.10
N LYS A 163 11.63 -20.64 24.89
CA LYS A 163 11.61 -22.06 24.55
C LYS A 163 10.22 -22.66 24.70
N ASP A 164 9.35 -22.04 25.50
CA ASP A 164 8.00 -22.52 25.70
C ASP A 164 7.15 -22.21 24.45
N PRO A 165 6.70 -23.23 23.70
CA PRO A 165 5.86 -23.02 22.52
C PRO A 165 4.47 -22.46 22.88
N LYS A 166 4.10 -22.43 24.17
CA LYS A 166 2.85 -21.85 24.67
C LYS A 166 3.02 -20.42 25.21
N ALA A 167 4.23 -19.86 25.14
CA ALA A 167 4.46 -18.50 25.60
C ALA A 167 3.58 -17.51 24.83
N ASP A 168 3.06 -16.51 25.53
CA ASP A 168 2.26 -15.45 24.92
C ASP A 168 3.16 -14.57 24.04
N ARG A 169 3.00 -14.71 22.72
CA ARG A 169 3.74 -13.97 21.70
C ARG A 169 3.62 -12.45 21.88
N VAL A 170 2.40 -11.97 22.16
CA VAL A 170 2.14 -10.53 22.36
C VAL A 170 2.87 -10.03 23.60
N GLN A 171 2.87 -10.81 24.68
CA GLN A 171 3.61 -10.45 25.89
C GLN A 171 5.12 -10.44 25.67
N LEU A 172 5.67 -11.41 24.94
CA LEU A 172 7.10 -11.45 24.61
C LEU A 172 7.55 -10.24 23.78
N ASP A 173 6.72 -9.75 22.85
CA ASP A 173 7.03 -8.53 22.09
C ASP A 173 6.98 -7.27 22.97
N LYS A 174 6.05 -7.21 23.93
CA LYS A 174 6.02 -6.16 24.96
C LYS A 174 7.26 -6.20 25.87
N ASP A 175 7.70 -7.39 26.26
CA ASP A 175 8.89 -7.57 27.09
C ASP A 175 10.16 -7.13 26.35
N TYR A 176 10.23 -7.38 25.03
CA TYR A 176 11.29 -6.85 24.18
C TYR A 176 11.26 -5.32 24.10
N ALA A 177 10.10 -4.71 23.85
CA ALA A 177 9.97 -3.26 23.81
C ALA A 177 10.35 -2.60 25.14
N ALA A 178 9.94 -3.20 26.27
CA ALA A 178 10.34 -2.76 27.60
C ALA A 178 11.84 -2.88 27.82
N ALA A 179 12.48 -3.95 27.35
CA ALA A 179 13.93 -4.11 27.45
C ALA A 179 14.69 -3.12 26.54
N MET A 180 14.21 -2.88 25.32
CA MET A 180 14.79 -1.89 24.41
C MET A 180 14.67 -0.46 24.95
N LYS A 181 13.62 -0.15 25.72
CA LYS A 181 13.52 1.12 26.46
C LYS A 181 14.71 1.30 27.40
N LEU A 182 15.08 0.26 28.14
CA LEU A 182 16.24 0.30 29.04
C LEU A 182 17.56 0.47 28.27
N VAL A 183 17.67 -0.12 27.07
CA VAL A 183 18.84 0.09 26.20
C VAL A 183 18.94 1.55 25.74
N LYS A 184 17.83 2.12 25.24
CA LYS A 184 17.75 3.55 24.87
C LYS A 184 18.13 4.47 26.02
N GLU A 185 17.60 4.22 27.22
CA GLU A 185 17.86 5.04 28.40
C GLU A 185 19.31 4.96 28.88
N LYS A 186 19.92 3.76 28.80
CA LYS A 186 21.32 3.55 29.17
C LYS A 186 22.29 4.12 28.13
N TYR A 187 21.95 4.08 26.84
CA TYR A 187 22.81 4.51 25.73
C TYR A 187 22.12 5.55 24.82
N PRO A 188 21.81 6.77 25.32
CA PRO A 188 21.04 7.77 24.57
C PRO A 188 21.78 8.40 23.36
N SER A 189 23.07 8.09 23.20
CA SER A 189 23.88 8.46 22.04
C SER A 189 23.90 7.39 20.95
N ASP A 190 23.45 6.17 21.25
CA ASP A 190 23.32 5.09 20.27
C ASP A 190 22.02 5.29 19.49
N LEU A 191 22.13 5.76 18.25
CA LEU A 191 20.97 6.08 17.41
C LEU A 191 20.25 4.82 16.91
N ASP A 192 20.95 3.70 16.75
CA ASP A 192 20.33 2.42 16.42
C ASP A 192 19.50 1.92 17.62
N ALA A 193 19.94 2.14 18.87
CA ALA A 193 19.17 1.77 20.06
C ALA A 193 17.84 2.53 20.13
N LEU A 194 17.87 3.83 19.85
CA LEU A 194 16.67 4.66 19.77
C LEU A 194 15.75 4.19 18.63
N THR A 195 16.32 3.89 17.46
CA THR A 195 15.57 3.45 16.28
C THR A 195 14.90 2.10 16.49
N LEU A 196 15.63 1.11 17.01
CA LEU A 196 15.10 -0.23 17.33
C LEU A 196 14.09 -0.18 18.50
N TYR A 197 14.22 0.76 19.44
CA TYR A 197 13.18 0.99 20.44
C TYR A 197 11.90 1.53 19.81
N ALA A 198 12.00 2.53 18.93
CA ALA A 198 10.84 3.05 18.22
C ALA A 198 10.15 1.96 17.38
N GLU A 199 10.92 1.14 16.66
CA GLU A 199 10.42 -0.03 15.94
C GLU A 199 9.70 -1.01 16.88
N SER A 200 10.30 -1.35 18.02
CA SER A 200 9.67 -2.28 18.96
C SER A 200 8.31 -1.81 19.49
N LEU A 201 8.11 -0.48 19.61
CA LEU A 201 6.82 0.12 19.93
C LEU A 201 5.85 0.07 18.73
N MET A 202 6.37 0.24 17.52
CA MET A 202 5.59 0.09 16.29
C MET A 202 5.08 -1.35 16.12
N ASP A 203 5.91 -2.35 16.40
CA ASP A 203 5.58 -3.78 16.28
C ASP A 203 4.51 -4.26 17.25
N ILE A 204 4.44 -3.68 18.47
CA ILE A 204 3.37 -4.00 19.43
C ILE A 204 2.07 -3.23 19.16
N HIS A 205 2.10 -2.28 18.22
CA HIS A 205 0.96 -1.46 17.79
C HIS A 205 0.87 -1.36 16.26
N PRO A 206 0.94 -2.49 15.51
CA PRO A 206 1.08 -2.45 14.06
C PRO A 206 -0.11 -1.73 13.43
N TRP A 207 0.18 -0.74 12.57
CA TRP A 207 -0.82 0.10 11.90
C TRP A 207 -1.74 0.93 12.80
N ASP A 208 -1.51 0.93 14.12
CA ASP A 208 -2.42 1.52 15.10
C ASP A 208 -1.86 2.81 15.72
N PHE A 209 -1.34 3.73 14.92
CA PHE A 209 -0.69 4.95 15.44
C PHE A 209 -1.62 6.17 15.50
N TRP A 210 -2.69 6.19 14.69
CA TRP A 210 -3.54 7.36 14.57
C TRP A 210 -5.01 6.95 14.61
N THR A 211 -5.89 7.84 15.09
CA THR A 211 -7.34 7.68 14.89
C THR A 211 -7.70 7.91 13.42
N ALA A 212 -8.95 7.60 13.03
CA ALA A 212 -9.43 7.87 11.67
C ALA A 212 -9.35 9.37 11.28
N GLU A 213 -9.38 10.28 12.26
CA GLU A 213 -9.19 11.72 12.09
C GLU A 213 -7.72 12.17 12.11
N GLY A 214 -6.78 11.22 12.21
CA GLY A 214 -5.35 11.50 12.24
C GLY A 214 -4.83 12.04 13.59
N LYS A 215 -5.50 11.72 14.71
CA LYS A 215 -5.04 12.09 16.07
C LYS A 215 -4.16 11.01 16.69
N PRO A 216 -3.10 11.38 17.43
CA PRO A 216 -2.15 10.39 17.94
C PRO A 216 -2.81 9.53 19.02
N LYS A 217 -2.55 8.22 18.98
CA LYS A 217 -2.85 7.29 20.07
C LYS A 217 -1.81 7.42 21.20
N PRO A 218 -2.05 6.84 22.40
CA PRO A 218 -1.19 7.07 23.58
C PRO A 218 0.30 6.76 23.39
N TRP A 219 0.64 5.81 22.52
CA TRP A 219 2.02 5.39 22.23
C TRP A 219 2.69 6.16 21.09
N THR A 220 1.92 6.89 20.28
CA THR A 220 2.40 7.48 19.02
C THR A 220 3.42 8.58 19.23
N ASN A 221 3.24 9.42 20.23
CA ASN A 221 4.18 10.52 20.48
C ASN A 221 5.57 9.98 20.85
N GLU A 222 5.66 8.90 21.66
CA GLU A 222 6.94 8.29 22.03
C GLU A 222 7.69 7.75 20.79
N ILE A 223 6.97 7.10 19.87
CA ILE A 223 7.52 6.59 18.60
C ILE A 223 8.08 7.76 17.77
N VAL A 224 7.22 8.74 17.49
CA VAL A 224 7.51 9.86 16.60
C VAL A 224 8.64 10.73 17.17
N GLU A 225 8.59 11.10 18.45
CA GLU A 225 9.61 11.95 19.07
C GLU A 225 10.97 11.25 19.20
N THR A 226 10.98 9.92 19.39
CA THR A 226 12.22 9.12 19.39
C THR A 226 12.86 9.15 18.00
N LEU A 227 12.08 8.93 16.94
CA LEU A 227 12.57 8.96 15.56
C LEU A 227 13.03 10.37 15.15
N GLU A 228 12.30 11.42 15.54
CA GLU A 228 12.70 12.81 15.30
C GLU A 228 14.00 13.17 16.03
N THR A 229 14.22 12.63 17.23
CA THR A 229 15.47 12.80 17.97
C THR A 229 16.64 12.17 17.20
N VAL A 230 16.45 10.98 16.63
CA VAL A 230 17.47 10.34 15.78
C VAL A 230 17.73 11.17 14.54
N LEU A 231 16.69 11.52 13.79
CA LEU A 231 16.80 12.28 12.53
C LEU A 231 17.38 13.68 12.70
N LYS A 232 17.23 14.29 13.89
CA LYS A 232 17.88 15.56 14.22
C LYS A 232 19.39 15.41 14.42
N LYS A 233 19.85 14.29 14.98
CA LYS A 233 21.28 14.01 15.23
C LYS A 233 21.98 13.44 14.00
N ASP A 234 21.30 12.52 13.30
CA ASP A 234 21.73 11.92 12.05
C ASP A 234 20.57 11.89 11.05
N PRO A 235 20.44 12.92 10.20
CA PRO A 235 19.44 12.94 9.13
C PRO A 235 19.58 11.81 8.12
N SER A 236 20.73 11.12 8.07
CA SER A 236 21.03 10.02 7.15
C SER A 236 20.84 8.63 7.76
N HIS A 237 20.34 8.53 8.99
CA HIS A 237 20.08 7.24 9.62
C HIS A 237 19.00 6.46 8.85
N VAL A 238 19.35 5.29 8.32
CA VAL A 238 18.49 4.55 7.38
C VAL A 238 17.18 4.11 8.02
N GLY A 239 17.26 3.38 9.14
CA GLY A 239 16.07 2.90 9.86
C GLY A 239 15.15 4.03 10.32
N ALA A 240 15.71 5.11 10.91
CA ALA A 240 14.90 6.23 11.36
C ALA A 240 14.17 6.96 10.23
N ASN A 241 14.79 7.14 9.05
CA ASN A 241 14.08 7.76 7.91
C ASN A 241 12.91 6.86 7.45
N HIS A 242 13.15 5.56 7.38
CA HIS A 242 12.14 4.59 6.98
C HIS A 242 10.97 4.53 7.97
N PHE A 243 11.25 4.23 9.23
CA PHE A 243 10.23 4.08 10.26
C PHE A 243 9.47 5.38 10.52
N TYR A 244 10.11 6.54 10.35
CA TYR A 244 9.43 7.83 10.47
C TYR A 244 8.39 8.05 9.38
N ILE A 245 8.62 7.59 8.14
CA ILE A 245 7.61 7.65 7.08
C ILE A 245 6.36 6.87 7.50
N HIS A 246 6.52 5.62 7.93
CA HIS A 246 5.40 4.81 8.41
C HIS A 246 4.72 5.40 9.65
N ALA A 247 5.50 5.96 10.58
CA ALA A 247 4.96 6.53 11.80
C ALA A 247 4.06 7.75 11.54
N VAL A 248 4.23 8.48 10.42
CA VAL A 248 3.51 9.74 10.16
C VAL A 248 2.56 9.72 8.96
N GLU A 249 2.60 8.70 8.11
CA GLU A 249 1.81 8.68 6.87
C GLU A 249 0.28 8.72 7.10
N ALA A 250 -0.21 8.08 8.16
CA ALA A 250 -1.63 8.06 8.52
C ALA A 250 -2.06 9.23 9.43
N SER A 251 -1.15 10.17 9.71
CA SER A 251 -1.44 11.32 10.59
C SER A 251 -2.28 12.40 9.91
N ASP A 252 -2.73 13.40 10.68
CA ASP A 252 -3.34 14.61 10.11
C ASP A 252 -2.33 15.57 9.42
N LYS A 253 -1.03 15.22 9.46
CA LYS A 253 0.09 15.98 8.88
C LYS A 253 1.15 15.07 8.24
N PRO A 254 0.81 14.27 7.22
CA PRO A 254 1.74 13.34 6.57
C PRO A 254 2.94 14.06 5.95
N GLY A 255 2.80 15.36 5.62
CA GLY A 255 3.88 16.20 5.11
C GLY A 255 5.12 16.30 6.03
N ARG A 256 5.02 15.93 7.32
CA ARG A 256 6.17 15.79 8.21
C ARG A 256 7.22 14.81 7.66
N GLY A 257 6.79 13.76 6.97
CA GLY A 257 7.67 12.74 6.40
C GLY A 257 8.40 13.16 5.13
N LEU A 258 8.12 14.33 4.55
CA LEU A 258 8.69 14.74 3.25
C LEU A 258 10.22 14.80 3.26
N ALA A 259 10.83 15.28 4.34
CA ALA A 259 12.29 15.34 4.43
C ALA A 259 12.92 13.94 4.43
N SER A 260 12.27 12.95 5.08
CA SER A 260 12.74 11.56 5.06
C SER A 260 12.48 10.91 3.70
N ALA A 261 11.33 11.18 3.09
CA ALA A 261 10.99 10.75 1.74
C ALA A 261 12.02 11.25 0.71
N ASP A 262 12.39 12.53 0.75
CA ASP A 262 13.37 13.08 -0.19
C ASP A 262 14.76 12.45 0.00
N ARG A 263 15.17 12.11 1.22
CA ARG A 263 16.46 11.46 1.49
C ARG A 263 16.50 10.01 1.02
N LEU A 264 15.45 9.23 1.31
CA LEU A 264 15.44 7.79 1.02
C LEU A 264 15.51 7.46 -0.47
N GLN A 265 15.07 8.37 -1.34
CA GLN A 265 15.23 8.22 -2.80
C GLN A 265 16.67 7.86 -3.22
N THR A 266 17.66 8.38 -2.50
CA THR A 266 19.08 8.23 -2.88
C THR A 266 19.96 7.68 -1.76
N LEU A 267 19.43 7.50 -0.55
CA LEU A 267 20.22 7.08 0.61
C LEU A 267 20.68 5.61 0.49
N VAL A 268 19.80 4.74 0.00
CA VAL A 268 20.03 3.30 -0.15
C VAL A 268 19.51 2.81 -1.52
N PRO A 269 20.08 3.29 -2.64
CA PRO A 269 19.55 3.03 -4.00
C PRO A 269 19.59 1.55 -4.42
N GLY A 270 20.30 0.70 -3.68
CA GLY A 270 20.34 -0.75 -3.91
C GLY A 270 19.20 -1.53 -3.23
N ALA A 271 18.37 -0.87 -2.41
CA ALA A 271 17.24 -1.50 -1.72
C ALA A 271 15.91 -0.95 -2.27
N GLY A 272 15.24 -1.72 -3.13
CA GLY A 272 14.04 -1.28 -3.85
C GLY A 272 12.93 -0.78 -2.93
N HIS A 273 12.68 -1.46 -1.81
CA HIS A 273 11.70 -1.00 -0.83
C HIS A 273 12.04 0.40 -0.27
N LEU A 274 13.28 0.65 0.15
CA LEU A 274 13.68 1.98 0.63
C LEU A 274 13.58 3.07 -0.45
N VAL A 275 13.85 2.72 -1.71
CA VAL A 275 13.66 3.63 -2.86
C VAL A 275 12.17 3.97 -3.06
N HIS A 276 11.27 3.03 -2.77
CA HIS A 276 9.82 3.22 -2.93
C HIS A 276 9.16 3.97 -1.75
N MET A 277 9.69 3.85 -0.53
CA MET A 277 9.15 4.49 0.68
C MET A 277 8.71 5.96 0.55
N PRO A 278 9.38 6.82 -0.24
CA PRO A 278 8.91 8.18 -0.48
C PRO A 278 7.47 8.24 -1.02
N SER A 279 7.02 7.23 -1.75
CA SER A 279 5.67 7.12 -2.31
C SER A 279 4.57 7.10 -1.24
N HIS A 280 4.86 6.64 -0.02
CA HIS A 280 3.90 6.64 1.10
C HIS A 280 3.52 8.06 1.48
N ILE A 281 4.50 8.97 1.55
CA ILE A 281 4.22 10.38 1.81
C ILE A 281 3.65 11.07 0.58
N TYR A 282 4.13 10.72 -0.62
CA TYR A 282 3.66 11.37 -1.84
C TYR A 282 2.20 11.08 -2.15
N VAL A 283 1.71 9.86 -1.92
CA VAL A 283 0.29 9.54 -2.11
C VAL A 283 -0.60 10.30 -1.11
N GLN A 284 -0.13 10.47 0.14
CA GLN A 284 -0.85 11.21 1.18
C GLN A 284 -0.80 12.73 1.00
N THR A 285 0.15 13.24 0.20
CA THR A 285 0.34 14.69 -0.04
C THR A 285 -0.05 15.14 -1.44
N GLY A 286 -0.54 14.24 -2.29
CA GLY A 286 -1.00 14.56 -3.65
C GLY A 286 0.12 14.67 -4.70
N GLN A 287 1.35 14.27 -4.36
CA GLN A 287 2.51 14.26 -5.26
C GLN A 287 2.57 12.95 -6.07
N TYR A 288 1.46 12.59 -6.71
CA TYR A 288 1.29 11.28 -7.36
C TYR A 288 2.32 11.01 -8.46
N ASP A 289 2.73 12.04 -9.20
CA ASP A 289 3.76 11.94 -10.24
C ASP A 289 5.12 11.52 -9.68
N LYS A 290 5.54 12.11 -8.56
CA LYS A 290 6.74 11.71 -7.80
C LYS A 290 6.60 10.29 -7.28
N GLY A 291 5.42 9.95 -6.73
CA GLY A 291 5.10 8.60 -6.29
C GLY A 291 5.29 7.58 -7.41
N SER A 292 4.72 7.82 -8.59
CA SER A 292 4.92 6.95 -9.75
C SER A 292 6.39 6.89 -10.18
N SER A 293 7.14 7.98 -10.09
CA SER A 293 8.57 7.99 -10.44
C SER A 293 9.39 7.08 -9.52
N VAL A 294 9.25 7.21 -8.20
CA VAL A 294 10.04 6.42 -7.25
C VAL A 294 9.68 4.95 -7.27
N ASN A 295 8.39 4.60 -7.50
CA ASN A 295 8.00 3.20 -7.63
C ASN A 295 8.54 2.54 -8.90
N ARG A 296 8.62 3.26 -10.04
CA ARG A 296 9.28 2.73 -11.25
C ARG A 296 10.74 2.42 -10.99
N GLU A 297 11.44 3.30 -10.28
CA GLU A 297 12.83 3.08 -9.92
C GLU A 297 12.98 1.89 -8.96
N ALA A 298 12.14 1.81 -7.93
CA ALA A 298 12.12 0.69 -7.00
C ALA A 298 11.91 -0.67 -7.70
N ILE A 299 10.96 -0.75 -8.63
CA ILE A 299 10.71 -1.97 -9.44
C ILE A 299 11.93 -2.32 -10.31
N SER A 300 12.62 -1.32 -10.86
CA SER A 300 13.86 -1.52 -11.62
C SER A 300 14.98 -2.07 -10.73
N VAL A 301 15.15 -1.51 -9.53
CA VAL A 301 16.10 -1.98 -8.51
C VAL A 301 15.80 -3.41 -8.10
N ASP A 302 14.56 -3.73 -7.74
CA ASP A 302 14.15 -5.09 -7.36
C ASP A 302 14.40 -6.08 -8.49
N THR A 303 14.00 -5.74 -9.72
CA THR A 303 14.19 -6.61 -10.90
C THR A 303 15.66 -6.94 -11.11
N LYS A 304 16.57 -5.98 -10.85
CA LYS A 304 18.01 -6.21 -10.94
C LYS A 304 18.51 -7.06 -9.77
N SER A 305 18.20 -6.67 -8.54
CA SER A 305 18.68 -7.36 -7.33
C SER A 305 18.23 -8.82 -7.26
N LEU A 306 16.99 -9.11 -7.67
CA LEU A 306 16.47 -10.49 -7.76
C LEU A 306 17.24 -11.33 -8.79
N LYS A 307 17.63 -10.74 -9.94
CA LYS A 307 18.49 -11.43 -10.93
C LYS A 307 19.90 -11.68 -10.39
N ASP A 308 20.39 -10.78 -9.54
CA ASP A 308 21.69 -10.90 -8.88
C ASP A 308 21.66 -11.88 -7.69
N GLY A 309 20.52 -12.51 -7.40
CA GLY A 309 20.38 -13.57 -6.39
C GLY A 309 19.97 -13.09 -4.99
N MET A 310 19.57 -11.82 -4.86
CA MET A 310 18.95 -11.30 -3.64
C MET A 310 17.61 -12.01 -3.39
N LYS A 311 17.35 -12.39 -2.14
CA LYS A 311 16.02 -12.85 -1.72
C LYS A 311 15.16 -11.63 -1.35
N SER A 312 13.87 -11.70 -1.64
CA SER A 312 12.90 -10.68 -1.23
C SER A 312 11.54 -11.33 -0.97
N VAL A 313 10.70 -10.66 -0.19
CA VAL A 313 9.34 -11.12 0.18
C VAL A 313 8.37 -10.00 -0.07
N ALA A 314 7.42 -10.20 -0.99
CA ALA A 314 6.24 -9.35 -1.21
C ALA A 314 6.43 -7.85 -1.53
N TYR A 315 7.64 -7.30 -1.38
CA TYR A 315 7.93 -5.89 -1.66
C TYR A 315 7.98 -5.53 -3.15
N PRO A 316 8.42 -6.41 -4.08
CA PRO A 316 8.28 -6.14 -5.50
C PRO A 316 6.82 -5.96 -5.92
N GLU A 317 5.91 -6.82 -5.43
CA GLU A 317 4.46 -6.67 -5.64
C GLU A 317 3.92 -5.38 -5.03
N HIS A 318 4.35 -5.05 -3.81
CA HIS A 318 3.94 -3.85 -3.13
C HIS A 318 4.35 -2.58 -3.89
N ASN A 319 5.56 -2.54 -4.44
CA ASN A 319 6.06 -1.45 -5.28
C ASN A 319 5.22 -1.30 -6.56
N ILE A 320 4.82 -2.42 -7.20
CA ILE A 320 3.90 -2.40 -8.35
C ILE A 320 2.51 -1.90 -7.94
N HIS A 321 2.01 -2.30 -6.76
CA HIS A 321 0.71 -1.87 -6.26
C HIS A 321 0.65 -0.36 -6.01
N PHE A 322 1.70 0.20 -5.42
CA PHE A 322 1.85 1.65 -5.25
C PHE A 322 2.02 2.38 -6.58
N LEU A 323 2.75 1.80 -7.55
CA LEU A 323 2.84 2.36 -8.90
C LEU A 323 1.45 2.44 -9.55
N TYR A 324 0.67 1.35 -9.52
CA TYR A 324 -0.72 1.37 -10.00
C TYR A 324 -1.53 2.49 -9.33
N THR A 325 -1.50 2.56 -8.00
CA THR A 325 -2.33 3.50 -7.24
C THR A 325 -2.02 4.95 -7.62
N THR A 326 -0.73 5.31 -7.66
CA THR A 326 -0.31 6.67 -8.02
C THR A 326 -0.68 7.01 -9.47
N LEU A 327 -0.46 6.09 -10.41
CA LEU A 327 -0.85 6.26 -11.83
C LEU A 327 -2.36 6.44 -11.99
N ALA A 328 -3.17 5.70 -11.22
CA ALA A 328 -4.62 5.81 -11.26
C ALA A 328 -5.15 7.13 -10.70
N LEU A 329 -4.46 7.71 -9.71
CA LEU A 329 -4.79 9.00 -9.12
C LEU A 329 -4.36 10.19 -10.00
N GLU A 330 -3.26 10.09 -10.77
CA GLU A 330 -2.85 11.10 -11.76
C GLU A 330 -3.46 10.90 -13.17
N GLY A 331 -4.20 9.81 -13.38
CA GLY A 331 -4.93 9.56 -14.62
C GLY A 331 -4.10 9.01 -15.79
N LYS A 332 -3.03 8.25 -15.52
CA LYS A 332 -2.25 7.52 -16.54
C LYS A 332 -2.79 6.10 -16.73
N SER A 333 -3.91 6.00 -17.44
CA SER A 333 -4.70 4.77 -17.57
C SER A 333 -3.94 3.62 -18.21
N LYS A 334 -3.22 3.85 -19.31
CA LYS A 334 -2.51 2.78 -20.03
C LYS A 334 -1.45 2.11 -19.16
N GLU A 335 -0.66 2.93 -18.46
CA GLU A 335 0.41 2.44 -17.59
C GLU A 335 -0.15 1.80 -16.30
N ALA A 336 -1.21 2.39 -15.73
CA ALA A 336 -1.88 1.82 -14.55
C ALA A 336 -2.43 0.42 -14.84
N LEU A 337 -3.11 0.23 -15.98
CA LEU A 337 -3.65 -1.06 -16.40
C LEU A 337 -2.55 -2.10 -16.65
N ALA A 338 -1.46 -1.68 -17.30
CA ALA A 338 -0.32 -2.56 -17.54
C ALA A 338 0.29 -3.06 -16.22
N ASN A 339 0.47 -2.18 -15.23
CA ASN A 339 1.00 -2.54 -13.92
C ASN A 339 0.00 -3.36 -13.08
N ALA A 340 -1.30 -3.06 -13.14
CA ALA A 340 -2.31 -3.88 -12.46
C ALA A 340 -2.35 -5.32 -13.00
N ARG A 341 -2.18 -5.50 -14.33
CA ARG A 341 -2.07 -6.84 -14.94
C ARG A 341 -0.73 -7.50 -14.64
N LEU A 342 0.36 -6.74 -14.55
CA LEU A 342 1.67 -7.25 -14.12
C LEU A 342 1.58 -7.77 -12.68
N LEU A 343 1.02 -6.99 -11.77
CA LEU A 343 0.79 -7.37 -10.37
C LEU A 343 -0.01 -8.66 -10.27
N GLN A 344 -1.14 -8.75 -10.96
CA GLN A 344 -1.96 -9.95 -10.98
C GLN A 344 -1.17 -11.20 -11.44
N LYS A 345 -0.24 -11.05 -12.39
CA LYS A 345 0.60 -12.15 -12.89
C LYS A 345 1.80 -12.46 -11.99
N SER A 346 2.26 -11.51 -11.18
CA SER A 346 3.41 -11.70 -10.31
C SER A 346 3.04 -12.44 -9.03
N ILE A 347 1.75 -12.53 -8.66
CA ILE A 347 1.28 -13.31 -7.50
C ILE A 347 1.46 -14.81 -7.77
N PRO A 348 2.33 -15.51 -7.01
CA PRO A 348 2.44 -16.96 -7.09
C PRO A 348 1.15 -17.65 -6.59
N PRO A 349 0.72 -18.75 -7.23
CA PRO A 349 -0.47 -19.49 -6.84
C PRO A 349 -0.48 -19.92 -5.37
N GLU A 350 0.67 -20.29 -4.82
CA GLU A 350 0.83 -20.72 -3.43
C GLU A 350 0.42 -19.65 -2.41
N PHE A 351 0.57 -18.34 -2.69
CA PHE A 351 0.10 -17.32 -1.74
C PHE A 351 -1.38 -17.11 -1.77
N LEU A 352 -2.06 -17.41 -2.88
CA LEU A 352 -3.51 -17.38 -2.87
C LEU A 352 -4.09 -18.43 -1.92
N ASP A 353 -3.32 -19.48 -1.60
CA ASP A 353 -3.70 -20.57 -0.69
C ASP A 353 -3.02 -20.48 0.69
N ASP A 354 -2.15 -19.49 0.94
CA ASP A 354 -1.39 -19.39 2.19
C ASP A 354 -2.25 -18.86 3.36
N PRO A 355 -2.25 -19.49 4.55
CA PRO A 355 -3.09 -19.07 5.66
C PRO A 355 -2.85 -17.65 6.17
N LEU A 356 -1.62 -17.13 6.05
CA LEU A 356 -1.23 -15.79 6.50
C LEU A 356 -1.36 -14.76 5.38
N PHE A 357 -1.06 -15.14 4.13
CA PHE A 357 -0.95 -14.21 3.01
C PHE A 357 -2.13 -14.22 2.04
N SER A 358 -3.05 -15.19 2.11
CA SER A 358 -4.13 -15.36 1.12
C SER A 358 -4.97 -14.11 0.92
N GLY A 359 -5.38 -13.44 2.00
CA GLY A 359 -6.17 -12.21 1.88
C GLY A 359 -5.41 -11.10 1.14
N TYR A 360 -4.13 -10.89 1.48
CA TYR A 360 -3.27 -9.93 0.82
C TYR A 360 -3.02 -10.28 -0.66
N ALA A 361 -2.66 -11.53 -0.94
CA ALA A 361 -2.41 -12.01 -2.30
C ALA A 361 -3.65 -11.89 -3.19
N GLN A 362 -4.82 -12.25 -2.68
CA GLN A 362 -6.09 -12.04 -3.39
C GLN A 362 -6.37 -10.55 -3.61
N HIS A 363 -6.06 -9.68 -2.64
CA HIS A 363 -6.25 -8.24 -2.82
C HIS A 363 -5.38 -7.67 -3.94
N LEU A 364 -4.08 -7.96 -3.96
CA LEU A 364 -3.19 -7.54 -5.04
C LEU A 364 -3.61 -8.11 -6.40
N TYR A 365 -4.03 -9.37 -6.42
CA TYR A 365 -4.54 -10.00 -7.65
C TYR A 365 -5.76 -9.24 -8.20
N SER A 366 -6.62 -8.74 -7.30
CA SER A 366 -7.85 -8.03 -7.63
C SER A 366 -7.66 -6.59 -8.12
N THR A 367 -6.46 -6.01 -7.95
CA THR A 367 -6.12 -4.65 -8.42
C THR A 367 -6.49 -4.44 -9.88
N TYR A 368 -6.37 -5.49 -10.72
CA TYR A 368 -6.78 -5.42 -12.12
C TYR A 368 -8.28 -5.17 -12.31
N TYR A 369 -9.17 -5.75 -11.50
CA TYR A 369 -10.61 -5.47 -11.56
C TYR A 369 -10.93 -4.02 -11.18
N PHE A 370 -10.26 -3.50 -10.14
CA PHE A 370 -10.39 -2.09 -9.76
C PHE A 370 -9.93 -1.15 -10.87
N ALA A 371 -8.82 -1.47 -11.53
CA ALA A 371 -8.29 -0.70 -12.66
C ALA A 371 -9.28 -0.67 -13.83
N MET A 372 -9.83 -1.84 -14.21
CA MET A 372 -10.79 -1.92 -15.31
C MET A 372 -12.05 -1.10 -15.04
N VAL A 373 -12.57 -1.12 -13.81
CA VAL A 373 -13.72 -0.29 -13.40
C VAL A 373 -13.34 1.19 -13.40
N ARG A 374 -12.17 1.54 -12.84
CA ARG A 374 -11.68 2.92 -12.77
C ARG A 374 -11.56 3.57 -14.13
N PHE A 375 -11.16 2.81 -15.14
CA PHE A 375 -10.92 3.31 -16.51
C PHE A 375 -12.01 2.96 -17.51
N GLY A 376 -13.14 2.43 -17.03
CA GLY A 376 -14.33 2.20 -17.84
C GLY A 376 -14.18 1.14 -18.94
N LEU A 377 -13.38 0.10 -18.70
CA LEU A 377 -13.16 -1.01 -19.63
C LEU A 377 -14.32 -2.01 -19.63
N TRP A 378 -15.56 -1.52 -19.80
CA TRP A 378 -16.78 -2.29 -19.60
C TRP A 378 -16.86 -3.53 -20.50
N ASP A 379 -16.55 -3.38 -21.79
CA ASP A 379 -16.57 -4.51 -22.74
C ASP A 379 -15.50 -5.56 -22.46
N ASP A 380 -14.35 -5.15 -21.93
CA ASP A 380 -13.26 -6.07 -21.62
C ASP A 380 -13.52 -6.79 -20.31
N ILE A 381 -14.13 -6.13 -19.31
CA ILE A 381 -14.60 -6.77 -18.08
C ILE A 381 -15.54 -7.95 -18.40
N LEU A 382 -16.46 -7.76 -19.35
CA LEU A 382 -17.41 -8.80 -19.75
C LEU A 382 -16.75 -10.00 -20.46
N LYS A 383 -15.49 -9.87 -20.91
CA LYS A 383 -14.70 -10.94 -21.54
C LYS A 383 -13.67 -11.57 -20.60
N GLU A 384 -13.42 -10.97 -19.44
CA GLU A 384 -12.47 -11.53 -18.47
C GLU A 384 -12.97 -12.88 -17.96
N LYS A 385 -12.02 -13.77 -17.71
CA LYS A 385 -12.33 -15.09 -17.15
C LYS A 385 -12.60 -14.94 -15.67
N ALA A 386 -13.60 -15.65 -15.17
CA ALA A 386 -13.83 -15.75 -13.73
C ALA A 386 -12.58 -16.34 -13.05
N PRO A 387 -12.23 -15.87 -11.84
CA PRO A 387 -11.19 -16.52 -11.04
C PRO A 387 -11.63 -17.94 -10.64
N ALA A 388 -10.75 -18.70 -9.98
CA ALA A 388 -11.15 -20.01 -9.45
C ALA A 388 -12.24 -19.84 -8.36
N GLU A 389 -13.22 -20.73 -8.33
CA GLU A 389 -14.38 -20.64 -7.41
C GLU A 389 -13.98 -20.64 -5.93
N LYS A 390 -12.87 -21.29 -5.58
CA LYS A 390 -12.35 -21.32 -4.20
C LYS A 390 -11.95 -19.93 -3.68
N TYR A 391 -11.54 -19.00 -4.55
CA TYR A 391 -11.11 -17.67 -4.15
C TYR A 391 -12.31 -16.71 -4.08
N LYS A 392 -13.13 -16.85 -3.04
CA LYS A 392 -14.41 -16.13 -2.90
C LYS A 392 -14.27 -14.61 -2.89
N TYR A 393 -13.19 -14.08 -2.33
CA TYR A 393 -12.96 -12.63 -2.34
C TYR A 393 -12.71 -12.13 -3.78
N LEU A 394 -11.92 -12.87 -4.57
CA LEU A 394 -11.75 -12.60 -5.99
C LEU A 394 -13.04 -12.73 -6.79
N GLN A 395 -13.87 -13.75 -6.50
CA GLN A 395 -15.20 -13.89 -7.12
C GLN A 395 -16.06 -12.65 -6.85
N GLY A 396 -16.07 -12.16 -5.61
CA GLY A 396 -16.85 -10.98 -5.24
C GLY A 396 -16.44 -9.73 -6.04
N LEU A 397 -15.15 -9.46 -6.13
CA LEU A 397 -14.65 -8.32 -6.91
C LEU A 397 -14.84 -8.48 -8.43
N TYR A 398 -14.81 -9.71 -8.93
CA TYR A 398 -15.18 -10.04 -10.31
C TYR A 398 -16.67 -9.75 -10.59
N HIS A 399 -17.57 -10.19 -9.70
CA HIS A 399 -19.02 -9.88 -9.80
C HIS A 399 -19.29 -8.38 -9.71
N TYR A 400 -18.60 -7.67 -8.81
CA TYR A 400 -18.65 -6.21 -8.74
C TYR A 400 -18.28 -5.57 -10.09
N ALA A 401 -17.13 -5.92 -10.66
CA ALA A 401 -16.68 -5.35 -11.92
C ALA A 401 -17.69 -5.63 -13.05
N LYS A 402 -18.18 -6.87 -13.17
CA LYS A 402 -19.20 -7.23 -14.15
C LYS A 402 -20.52 -6.49 -13.95
N GLY A 403 -20.96 -6.36 -12.71
CA GLY A 403 -22.14 -5.57 -12.36
C GLY A 403 -21.98 -4.13 -12.85
N MET A 404 -20.84 -3.50 -12.59
CA MET A 404 -20.53 -2.14 -13.07
C MET A 404 -20.56 -2.06 -14.60
N ALA A 405 -19.97 -3.03 -15.30
CA ALA A 405 -20.04 -3.10 -16.76
C ALA A 405 -21.48 -3.27 -17.28
N TYR A 406 -22.33 -4.03 -16.58
CA TYR A 406 -23.74 -4.20 -16.93
C TYR A 406 -24.60 -2.96 -16.65
N VAL A 407 -24.27 -2.17 -15.63
CA VAL A 407 -24.88 -0.84 -15.42
C VAL A 407 -24.63 0.02 -16.65
N LYS A 408 -23.39 0.05 -17.13
CA LYS A 408 -22.96 0.92 -18.23
C LYS A 408 -23.39 0.43 -19.62
N THR A 409 -23.67 -0.85 -19.76
CA THR A 409 -24.24 -1.45 -20.98
C THR A 409 -25.77 -1.62 -20.93
N ASN A 410 -26.43 -1.02 -19.93
CA ASN A 410 -27.89 -0.99 -19.76
C ASN A 410 -28.54 -2.39 -19.74
N LYS A 411 -27.97 -3.33 -18.96
CA LYS A 411 -28.48 -4.69 -18.78
C LYS A 411 -28.95 -4.92 -17.34
N PRO A 412 -30.11 -4.37 -16.94
CA PRO A 412 -30.52 -4.30 -15.53
C PRO A 412 -30.69 -5.67 -14.86
N ASP A 413 -31.22 -6.69 -15.55
CA ASP A 413 -31.38 -8.03 -14.99
C ASP A 413 -30.02 -8.68 -14.70
N SER A 414 -29.03 -8.42 -15.56
CA SER A 414 -27.65 -8.87 -15.32
C SER A 414 -27.03 -8.16 -14.13
N VAL A 415 -27.28 -6.86 -13.94
CA VAL A 415 -26.83 -6.14 -12.73
C VAL A 415 -27.39 -6.77 -11.46
N LEU A 416 -28.70 -7.04 -11.43
CA LEU A 416 -29.35 -7.65 -10.27
C LEU A 416 -28.79 -9.04 -9.97
N LYS A 417 -28.49 -9.83 -11.02
CA LYS A 417 -27.84 -11.13 -10.86
C LYS A 417 -26.45 -10.98 -10.22
N GLU A 418 -25.56 -10.18 -10.81
CA GLU A 418 -24.19 -10.03 -10.28
C GLU A 418 -24.19 -9.43 -8.87
N HIS A 419 -25.11 -8.51 -8.56
CA HIS A 419 -25.29 -7.98 -7.21
C HIS A 419 -25.74 -9.06 -6.21
N SER A 420 -26.67 -9.93 -6.60
CA SER A 420 -27.11 -11.05 -5.76
C SER A 420 -25.98 -12.04 -5.47
N GLU A 421 -25.16 -12.38 -6.47
CA GLU A 421 -23.99 -13.25 -6.27
C GLU A 421 -22.99 -12.61 -5.28
N LEU A 422 -22.73 -11.30 -5.44
CA LEU A 422 -21.87 -10.54 -4.54
C LEU A 422 -22.39 -10.54 -3.09
N LEU A 423 -23.69 -10.31 -2.88
CA LEU A 423 -24.32 -10.37 -1.55
C LEU A 423 -24.21 -11.77 -0.91
N GLY A 424 -24.33 -12.83 -1.71
CA GLY A 424 -24.15 -14.20 -1.24
C GLY A 424 -22.75 -14.46 -0.70
N LEU A 425 -21.72 -13.90 -1.34
CA LEU A 425 -20.32 -14.03 -0.91
C LEU A 425 -20.02 -13.24 0.37
N ILE A 426 -20.58 -12.03 0.52
CA ILE A 426 -20.37 -11.17 1.70
C ILE A 426 -20.80 -11.87 3.00
N ALA A 427 -21.88 -12.65 2.95
CA ALA A 427 -22.43 -13.37 4.09
C ALA A 427 -21.60 -14.60 4.51
N ALA A 428 -20.65 -15.05 3.69
CA ALA A 428 -19.84 -16.22 3.99
C ALA A 428 -18.91 -15.96 5.18
N LYS A 429 -18.88 -16.88 6.15
CA LYS A 429 -18.01 -16.82 7.33
C LYS A 429 -16.54 -16.55 6.96
N GLU A 430 -16.05 -17.22 5.93
CA GLU A 430 -14.70 -17.06 5.40
C GLU A 430 -14.38 -15.60 5.00
N MET A 431 -15.35 -14.83 4.47
CA MET A 431 -15.13 -13.42 4.12
C MET A 431 -15.12 -12.50 5.34
N GLN A 432 -15.78 -12.90 6.44
CA GLN A 432 -15.73 -12.18 7.70
C GLN A 432 -14.39 -12.37 8.42
N GLU A 433 -13.73 -13.51 8.19
CA GLU A 433 -12.46 -13.88 8.84
C GLU A 433 -11.23 -13.56 7.97
N LEU A 434 -11.37 -13.56 6.64
CA LEU A 434 -10.26 -13.25 5.72
C LEU A 434 -9.84 -11.78 5.84
N ALA A 435 -8.72 -11.55 6.52
CA ALA A 435 -8.12 -10.23 6.65
C ALA A 435 -7.26 -9.88 5.43
N ILE A 436 -7.38 -8.63 4.99
CA ILE A 436 -6.50 -8.00 4.02
C ILE A 436 -5.43 -7.28 4.83
N TRP A 437 -4.15 -7.69 4.67
CA TRP A 437 -3.03 -7.11 5.43
C TRP A 437 -3.21 -7.07 6.95
N GLN A 438 -3.97 -8.02 7.52
CA GLN A 438 -4.30 -8.07 8.96
C GLN A 438 -5.13 -6.88 9.50
N THR A 439 -5.61 -5.97 8.66
CA THR A 439 -6.32 -4.75 9.10
C THR A 439 -7.83 -4.85 8.85
N ASN A 440 -8.24 -4.92 7.59
CA ASN A 440 -9.64 -4.90 7.17
C ASN A 440 -10.08 -6.27 6.66
N THR A 441 -11.36 -6.60 6.75
CA THR A 441 -11.87 -7.90 6.28
C THR A 441 -12.36 -7.83 4.84
N ALA A 442 -12.22 -8.93 4.09
CA ALA A 442 -12.74 -9.06 2.73
C ALA A 442 -14.23 -8.70 2.66
N SER A 443 -15.04 -9.10 3.66
CA SER A 443 -16.47 -8.77 3.75
C SER A 443 -16.73 -7.26 3.76
N LYS A 444 -15.94 -6.46 4.49
CA LYS A 444 -16.08 -4.98 4.49
C LYS A 444 -15.86 -4.38 3.10
N LEU A 445 -14.82 -4.85 2.38
CA LEU A 445 -14.51 -4.34 1.04
C LEU A 445 -15.55 -4.79 0.01
N LEU A 446 -16.03 -6.03 0.10
CA LEU A 446 -17.11 -6.52 -0.76
C LEU A 446 -18.42 -5.77 -0.49
N GLN A 447 -18.70 -5.37 0.77
CA GLN A 447 -19.88 -4.56 1.08
C GLN A 447 -19.79 -3.16 0.44
N ILE A 448 -18.62 -2.51 0.46
CA ILE A 448 -18.41 -1.25 -0.27
C ILE A 448 -18.69 -1.48 -1.76
N ALA A 449 -18.20 -2.57 -2.33
CA ALA A 449 -18.42 -2.91 -3.73
C ALA A 449 -19.92 -3.10 -4.07
N ALA A 450 -20.67 -3.79 -3.20
CA ALA A 450 -22.11 -4.01 -3.36
C ALA A 450 -22.88 -2.70 -3.30
N ASP A 451 -22.62 -1.88 -2.29
CA ASP A 451 -23.27 -0.59 -2.08
C ASP A 451 -22.96 0.40 -3.23
N VAL A 452 -21.72 0.38 -3.76
CA VAL A 452 -21.35 1.17 -4.96
C VAL A 452 -22.13 0.69 -6.18
N LEU A 453 -22.18 -0.62 -6.42
CA LEU A 453 -22.91 -1.19 -7.55
C LEU A 453 -24.41 -0.88 -7.49
N GLU A 454 -25.03 -1.00 -6.31
CA GLU A 454 -26.44 -0.66 -6.10
C GLU A 454 -26.70 0.84 -6.37
N GLY A 455 -25.83 1.72 -5.89
CA GLY A 455 -25.94 3.15 -6.14
C GLY A 455 -25.87 3.50 -7.62
N GLU A 456 -24.90 2.93 -8.32
CA GLU A 456 -24.70 3.14 -9.77
C GLU A 456 -25.87 2.59 -10.60
N PHE A 457 -26.43 1.45 -10.19
CA PHE A 457 -27.63 0.89 -10.81
C PHE A 457 -28.83 1.83 -10.76
N TYR A 458 -29.12 2.41 -9.59
CA TYR A 458 -30.22 3.37 -9.45
C TYR A 458 -29.92 4.69 -10.15
N ALA A 459 -28.67 5.16 -10.13
CA ALA A 459 -28.25 6.37 -10.84
C ALA A 459 -28.45 6.23 -12.37
N ALA A 460 -28.12 5.07 -12.95
CA ALA A 460 -28.36 4.79 -14.37
C ALA A 460 -29.86 4.86 -14.75
N LYS A 461 -30.76 4.62 -13.79
CA LYS A 461 -32.22 4.79 -13.93
C LYS A 461 -32.71 6.19 -13.58
N LYS A 462 -31.82 7.11 -13.24
CA LYS A 462 -32.11 8.46 -12.72
C LYS A 462 -32.95 8.48 -11.44
N ASP A 463 -32.97 7.36 -10.70
CA ASP A 463 -33.58 7.29 -9.36
C ASP A 463 -32.55 7.74 -8.32
N TYR A 464 -32.19 9.03 -8.37
CA TYR A 464 -31.09 9.57 -7.60
C TYR A 464 -31.31 9.48 -6.09
N SER A 465 -32.56 9.57 -5.62
CA SER A 465 -32.91 9.38 -4.21
C SER A 465 -32.54 7.99 -3.72
N LYS A 466 -32.80 6.94 -4.52
CA LYS A 466 -32.36 5.57 -4.18
C LYS A 466 -30.87 5.36 -4.41
N ALA A 467 -30.27 6.02 -5.39
CA ALA A 467 -28.84 5.91 -5.70
C ALA A 467 -27.95 6.43 -4.56
N LEU A 468 -28.33 7.55 -3.93
CA LEU A 468 -27.52 8.21 -2.92
C LEU A 468 -27.47 7.43 -1.59
N LEU A 469 -28.52 6.67 -1.23
CA LEU A 469 -28.58 5.92 0.03
C LEU A 469 -27.49 4.85 0.20
N PRO A 470 -27.30 3.88 -0.73
CA PRO A 470 -26.25 2.88 -0.60
C PRO A 470 -24.85 3.51 -0.71
N LEU A 471 -24.65 4.53 -1.56
CA LEU A 471 -23.36 5.23 -1.63
C LEU A 471 -22.99 5.97 -0.34
N GLN A 472 -23.98 6.49 0.40
CA GLN A 472 -23.73 7.06 1.72
C GLN A 472 -23.28 5.99 2.73
N LYS A 473 -23.83 4.77 2.64
CA LYS A 473 -23.37 3.62 3.44
C LYS A 473 -21.95 3.22 3.06
N ALA A 474 -21.66 3.12 1.76
CA ALA A 474 -20.32 2.83 1.25
C ALA A 474 -19.29 3.87 1.71
N ILE A 475 -19.61 5.17 1.70
CA ILE A 475 -18.73 6.22 2.24
C ILE A 475 -18.45 5.97 3.73
N LYS A 476 -19.49 5.68 4.52
CA LYS A 476 -19.32 5.41 5.95
C LYS A 476 -18.44 4.17 6.20
N GLN A 477 -18.57 3.13 5.37
CA GLN A 477 -17.74 1.94 5.44
C GLN A 477 -16.29 2.23 5.04
N GLU A 478 -16.08 2.95 3.92
CA GLU A 478 -14.75 3.38 3.46
C GLU A 478 -14.04 4.24 4.52
N ASP A 479 -14.76 5.13 5.19
CA ASP A 479 -14.21 5.96 6.27
C ASP A 479 -13.92 5.18 7.56
N ALA A 480 -14.58 4.03 7.76
CA ALA A 480 -14.39 3.18 8.93
C ALA A 480 -13.34 2.07 8.71
N LEU A 481 -12.73 2.01 7.53
CA LEU A 481 -11.58 1.13 7.30
C LEU A 481 -10.39 1.60 8.13
N VAL A 482 -9.66 0.64 8.70
CA VAL A 482 -8.34 0.90 9.28
C VAL A 482 -7.42 1.34 8.14
N TYR A 483 -6.52 2.30 8.39
CA TYR A 483 -5.56 2.74 7.39
C TYR A 483 -4.74 1.56 6.87
N ASN A 484 -4.53 1.54 5.56
CA ASN A 484 -3.63 0.61 4.90
C ASN A 484 -2.93 1.31 3.72
N GLU A 485 -1.84 0.73 3.24
CA GLU A 485 -0.94 1.31 2.26
C GLU A 485 -0.78 0.45 0.98
N PRO A 486 -1.21 0.97 -0.18
CA PRO A 486 -2.17 2.05 -0.37
C PRO A 486 -3.56 1.68 0.19
N PHE A 487 -4.49 2.65 0.19
CA PHE A 487 -5.86 2.43 0.67
C PHE A 487 -6.51 1.19 0.01
N ASP A 488 -7.09 0.30 0.83
CA ASP A 488 -7.72 -0.95 0.37
C ASP A 488 -8.87 -0.73 -0.63
N TRP A 489 -9.50 0.45 -0.63
CA TRP A 489 -10.49 0.83 -1.64
C TRP A 489 -9.91 1.92 -2.56
N PRO A 490 -9.34 1.56 -3.73
CA PRO A 490 -8.55 2.48 -4.55
C PRO A 490 -9.37 3.49 -5.36
N ASN A 491 -10.70 3.31 -5.44
CA ASN A 491 -11.62 4.14 -6.24
C ASN A 491 -12.56 4.92 -5.31
N PRO A 492 -12.19 6.11 -4.79
CA PRO A 492 -12.91 6.76 -3.68
C PRO A 492 -14.41 6.88 -3.94
N VAL A 493 -15.25 6.37 -3.03
CA VAL A 493 -16.71 6.31 -3.23
C VAL A 493 -17.33 7.70 -3.41
N ARG A 494 -16.69 8.71 -2.79
CA ARG A 494 -17.06 10.13 -2.93
C ARG A 494 -17.00 10.62 -4.37
N ASN A 495 -16.21 10.01 -5.25
CA ASN A 495 -16.21 10.32 -6.68
C ASN A 495 -17.54 9.92 -7.34
N ASN A 496 -18.11 8.78 -6.96
CA ASN A 496 -19.41 8.32 -7.45
C ASN A 496 -20.55 9.15 -6.85
N TYR A 497 -20.53 9.35 -5.54
CA TYR A 497 -21.56 10.13 -4.83
C TYR A 497 -21.61 11.59 -5.30
N GLY A 498 -20.45 12.26 -5.42
CA GLY A 498 -20.36 13.63 -5.92
C GLY A 498 -20.89 13.79 -7.34
N ALA A 499 -20.59 12.83 -8.23
CA ALA A 499 -21.09 12.85 -9.60
C ALA A 499 -22.62 12.73 -9.66
N ILE A 500 -23.22 11.86 -8.83
CA ILE A 500 -24.69 11.71 -8.76
C ILE A 500 -25.35 12.96 -8.20
N LEU A 501 -24.76 13.58 -7.18
CA LEU A 501 -25.27 14.84 -6.64
C LEU A 501 -25.27 15.93 -7.72
N LEU A 502 -24.20 16.01 -8.52
CA LEU A 502 -24.10 16.93 -9.64
C LEU A 502 -25.15 16.64 -10.73
N GLU A 503 -25.32 15.37 -11.13
CA GLU A 503 -26.36 14.91 -12.07
C GLU A 503 -27.79 15.20 -11.56
N ASN A 504 -27.97 15.26 -10.24
CA ASN A 504 -29.22 15.57 -9.54
C ASN A 504 -29.35 17.06 -9.16
N ASN A 505 -28.49 17.94 -9.68
CA ASN A 505 -28.48 19.38 -9.39
C ASN A 505 -28.34 19.76 -7.90
N ARG A 506 -27.81 18.86 -7.05
CA ARG A 506 -27.54 19.09 -5.62
C ARG A 506 -26.13 19.67 -5.41
N PHE A 507 -25.89 20.83 -6.00
CA PHE A 507 -24.52 21.36 -6.19
C PHE A 507 -23.78 21.65 -4.89
N THR A 508 -24.42 22.29 -3.91
CA THR A 508 -23.79 22.62 -2.62
C THR A 508 -23.35 21.37 -1.85
N GLU A 509 -24.10 20.27 -1.99
CA GLU A 509 -23.72 18.99 -1.39
C GLU A 509 -22.58 18.32 -2.16
N ALA A 510 -22.59 18.41 -3.50
CA ALA A 510 -21.49 17.90 -4.32
C ALA A 510 -20.18 18.63 -3.99
N GLU A 511 -20.22 19.96 -3.84
CA GLU A 511 -19.07 20.79 -3.44
C GLU A 511 -18.51 20.33 -2.10
N SER A 512 -19.39 20.12 -1.10
CA SER A 512 -19.00 19.62 0.22
C SER A 512 -18.34 18.23 0.15
N VAL A 513 -18.89 17.32 -0.66
CA VAL A 513 -18.35 15.97 -0.83
C VAL A 513 -16.98 15.98 -1.50
N TYR A 514 -16.80 16.74 -2.58
CA TYR A 514 -15.50 16.81 -3.24
C TYR A 514 -14.44 17.49 -2.38
N ASN A 515 -14.78 18.53 -1.62
CA ASN A 515 -13.87 19.13 -0.65
C ASN A 515 -13.44 18.13 0.43
N LYS A 516 -14.35 17.29 0.93
CA LYS A 516 -14.00 16.19 1.85
C LYS A 516 -13.11 15.15 1.17
N ALA A 517 -13.39 14.78 -0.07
CA ALA A 517 -12.56 13.84 -0.84
C ALA A 517 -11.12 14.38 -1.01
N LEU A 518 -10.96 15.67 -1.31
CA LEU A 518 -9.65 16.31 -1.49
C LEU A 518 -8.86 16.52 -0.19
N LYS A 519 -9.51 16.43 0.98
CA LYS A 519 -8.78 16.36 2.26
C LYS A 519 -8.13 14.99 2.47
N LYS A 520 -8.79 13.91 2.06
CA LYS A 520 -8.28 12.54 2.18
C LYS A 520 -7.32 12.16 1.03
N TYR A 521 -7.60 12.66 -0.17
CA TYR A 521 -6.79 12.45 -1.36
C TYR A 521 -6.41 13.80 -1.98
N PRO A 522 -5.41 14.50 -1.41
CA PRO A 522 -4.98 15.80 -1.93
C PRO A 522 -4.61 15.72 -3.40
N ASP A 523 -5.02 16.72 -4.17
CA ASP A 523 -4.75 16.81 -5.61
C ASP A 523 -5.20 15.61 -6.47
N ASN A 524 -6.10 14.75 -5.97
CA ASN A 524 -6.73 13.71 -6.78
C ASN A 524 -7.54 14.36 -7.91
N GLY A 525 -7.08 14.22 -9.15
CA GLY A 525 -7.64 14.99 -10.25
C GLY A 525 -9.06 14.58 -10.65
N TRP A 526 -9.52 13.38 -10.29
CA TRP A 526 -10.92 13.00 -10.45
C TRP A 526 -11.84 13.83 -9.56
N SER A 527 -11.43 14.03 -8.30
CA SER A 527 -12.14 14.89 -7.34
C SER A 527 -12.02 16.37 -7.71
N LEU A 528 -10.85 16.83 -8.16
CA LEU A 528 -10.67 18.21 -8.63
C LEU A 528 -11.55 18.51 -9.86
N PHE A 529 -11.66 17.57 -10.79
CA PHE A 529 -12.51 17.73 -11.97
C PHE A 529 -14.00 17.81 -11.59
N GLY A 530 -14.47 16.94 -10.70
CA GLY A 530 -15.84 16.99 -10.19
C GLY A 530 -16.15 18.28 -9.43
N LEU A 531 -15.21 18.76 -8.60
CA LEU A 531 -15.35 20.05 -7.91
C LEU A 531 -15.40 21.23 -8.89
N TYR A 532 -14.54 21.22 -9.92
CA TYR A 532 -14.56 22.23 -10.98
C TYR A 532 -15.93 22.28 -11.69
N GLN A 533 -16.46 21.12 -12.09
CA GLN A 533 -17.78 21.05 -12.73
C GLN A 533 -18.89 21.56 -11.80
N THR A 534 -18.81 21.22 -10.52
CA THR A 534 -19.78 21.66 -9.50
C THR A 534 -19.77 23.17 -9.34
N LEU A 535 -18.59 23.78 -9.15
CA LEU A 535 -18.46 25.23 -9.00
C LEU A 535 -18.93 25.99 -10.23
N LYS A 536 -18.70 25.45 -11.43
CA LYS A 536 -19.28 26.01 -12.67
C LYS A 536 -20.79 25.94 -12.69
N ALA A 537 -21.39 24.84 -12.25
CA ALA A 537 -22.85 24.70 -12.17
C ALA A 537 -23.48 25.66 -11.14
N GLU A 538 -22.74 26.01 -10.09
CA GLU A 538 -23.13 27.04 -9.10
C GLU A 538 -22.86 28.49 -9.57
N ASN A 539 -22.30 28.69 -10.78
CA ASN A 539 -21.84 30.00 -11.28
C ASN A 539 -20.71 30.66 -10.45
N LYS A 540 -19.99 29.88 -9.62
CA LYS A 540 -18.80 30.31 -8.84
C LYS A 540 -17.55 30.32 -9.73
N THR A 541 -17.55 31.23 -10.72
CA THR A 541 -16.58 31.20 -11.83
C THR A 541 -15.13 31.41 -11.36
N SER A 542 -14.90 32.33 -10.42
CA SER A 542 -13.55 32.61 -9.91
C SER A 542 -12.95 31.41 -9.17
N GLU A 543 -13.75 30.77 -8.34
CA GLU A 543 -13.40 29.56 -7.59
C GLU A 543 -13.17 28.38 -8.53
N ALA A 544 -14.03 28.22 -9.54
CA ALA A 544 -13.90 27.19 -10.55
C ALA A 544 -12.55 27.31 -11.29
N GLU A 545 -12.12 28.52 -11.68
CA GLU A 545 -10.83 28.72 -12.36
C GLU A 545 -9.62 28.38 -11.47
N ILE A 546 -9.72 28.62 -10.16
CA ILE A 546 -8.68 28.20 -9.20
C ILE A 546 -8.58 26.67 -9.18
N ILE A 547 -9.71 25.98 -9.06
CA ILE A 547 -9.75 24.51 -9.06
C ILE A 547 -9.32 23.93 -10.40
N LYS A 548 -9.67 24.59 -11.51
CA LYS A 548 -9.26 24.18 -12.86
C LYS A 548 -7.74 24.20 -13.01
N LYS A 549 -7.06 25.27 -12.57
CA LYS A 549 -5.59 25.34 -12.58
C LYS A 549 -4.96 24.22 -11.75
N ARG A 550 -5.57 23.91 -10.60
CA ARG A 550 -5.13 22.83 -9.72
C ARG A 550 -5.30 21.46 -10.38
N TYR A 551 -6.44 21.22 -11.03
CA TYR A 551 -6.70 20.03 -11.85
C TYR A 551 -5.69 19.91 -12.99
N ASP A 552 -5.47 20.97 -13.77
CA ASP A 552 -4.56 20.95 -14.91
C ASP A 552 -3.12 20.60 -14.51
N LYS A 553 -2.70 21.02 -13.32
CA LYS A 553 -1.42 20.62 -12.75
C LYS A 553 -1.41 19.15 -12.34
N ALA A 554 -2.39 18.71 -11.56
CA ALA A 554 -2.45 17.35 -11.04
C ALA A 554 -2.63 16.28 -12.13
N PHE A 555 -3.30 16.64 -13.24
CA PHE A 555 -3.59 15.77 -14.38
C PHE A 555 -2.76 16.10 -15.63
N ALA A 556 -1.68 16.89 -15.49
CA ALA A 556 -0.88 17.37 -16.61
C ALA A 556 -0.34 16.24 -17.50
N ASN A 557 -0.06 15.09 -16.90
CA ASN A 557 0.49 13.91 -17.57
C ASN A 557 -0.55 12.81 -17.85
N SER A 558 -1.83 13.09 -17.64
CA SER A 558 -2.91 12.12 -17.85
C SER A 558 -3.10 11.83 -19.33
N ASP A 559 -3.43 10.57 -19.65
CA ASP A 559 -3.85 10.14 -20.99
C ASP A 559 -5.37 10.09 -21.15
N LEU A 560 -6.12 10.65 -20.18
CA LEU A 560 -7.57 10.66 -20.13
C LEU A 560 -8.13 12.07 -20.39
N LYS A 561 -9.31 12.10 -21.02
CA LYS A 561 -10.18 13.28 -21.05
C LYS A 561 -11.42 13.00 -20.21
N LEU A 562 -11.44 13.53 -18.98
CA LEU A 562 -12.56 13.33 -18.08
C LEU A 562 -13.81 14.10 -18.55
N THR A 563 -14.96 13.45 -18.43
CA THR A 563 -16.30 14.05 -18.60
C THR A 563 -17.08 14.08 -17.29
N SER A 564 -16.66 13.30 -16.30
CA SER A 564 -17.15 13.26 -14.91
C SER A 564 -16.01 12.76 -13.99
N SER A 565 -16.23 12.76 -12.68
CA SER A 565 -15.30 12.18 -11.69
C SER A 565 -15.33 10.65 -11.62
N ARG A 566 -16.12 10.00 -12.48
CA ARG A 566 -16.20 8.55 -12.72
C ARG A 566 -16.56 8.28 -14.19
N PHE A 567 -16.31 7.07 -14.68
CA PHE A 567 -16.84 6.62 -15.98
C PHE A 567 -18.23 6.02 -15.86
#